data_AF-A0A517YFK5-F1
#
_entry.id   AF-A0A517YFK5-F1
#
_cell.length_a   1.000
_cell.length_b   1.000
_cell.length_c   1.000
_cell.angle_alpha   90.00
_cell.angle_beta   90.00
_cell.angle_gamma   90.00
#
_symmetry.space_group_name_H-M   'P 1'
#
loop_
_entity.id
_entity.type
_entity.pdbx_description
1 polymer ?
#
loop_
_entity_poly.entity_id
_entity_poly.type
_entity_poly.pdbx_seq_one_letter_code
_entity_poly.pdbx_strand_id
1 'polypeptide(L)' 'MNFLCLAPDLQEELLLLPTVERGRAPLTEKLLRPIAATPCWKKQRRMWQLLLGASGAS' A
#
# COMPACT_ATOMS: atom_id res chain seq x y z
N MET A 1 -7.63 11.48 -7.45
CA MET A 1 -6.64 10.52 -6.92
C MET A 1 -5.44 11.32 -6.43
N ASN A 2 -5.08 11.23 -5.15
CA ASN A 2 -3.93 11.93 -4.56
C ASN A 2 -2.97 10.91 -3.91
N PHE A 3 -2.32 10.08 -4.73
CA PHE A 3 -1.27 9.16 -4.26
C PHE A 3 0.10 9.85 -4.09
N LEU A 4 0.18 11.14 -4.39
CA LEU A 4 1.37 11.98 -4.23
C LEU A 4 1.79 12.13 -2.76
N CYS A 5 0.91 11.79 -1.81
CA CYS A 5 1.21 11.90 -0.38
C CYS A 5 1.84 10.63 0.23
N LEU A 6 2.06 9.56 -0.54
CA LEU A 6 2.80 8.39 -0.05
C LEU A 6 4.27 8.72 0.14
N ALA A 7 4.88 8.09 1.15
CA ALA A 7 6.32 8.09 1.33
C ALA A 7 7.01 7.54 0.05
N PRO A 8 8.14 8.12 -0.38
CA PRO A 8 8.83 7.72 -1.61
C PRO A 8 9.13 6.22 -1.69
N ASP A 9 9.62 5.64 -0.59
CA ASP A 9 9.93 4.21 -0.50
C ASP A 9 8.69 3.32 -0.70
N LEU A 10 7.51 3.76 -0.26
CA LEU A 10 6.27 3.01 -0.47
C LEU A 10 5.76 3.10 -1.91
N GLN A 11 6.04 4.22 -2.60
CA GLN A 11 5.73 4.33 -4.02
C GLN A 11 6.61 3.38 -4.84
N GLU A 12 7.89 3.25 -4.49
CA GLU A 12 8.81 2.29 -5.11
C GLU A 12 8.38 0.84 -4.85
N GLU A 13 8.06 0.48 -3.61
CA GLU A 13 7.57 -0.88 -3.30
C GLU A 13 6.29 -1.21 -4.06
N LEU A 14 5.33 -0.27 -4.14
CA LEU A 14 4.09 -0.47 -4.89
C LEU A 14 4.34 -0.76 -6.38
N LEU A 15 5.36 -0.13 -6.98
CA LEU A 15 5.76 -0.37 -8.38
C LEU A 15 6.44 -1.73 -8.57
N LEU A 16 7.08 -2.26 -7.54
CA LEU A 16 7.79 -3.55 -7.56
C LEU A 16 6.91 -4.73 -7.17
N LEU A 17 5.66 -4.50 -6.74
CA LEU A 17 4.76 -5.58 -6.36
C LEU A 17 4.45 -6.48 -7.56
N PRO A 18 4.35 -7.80 -7.34
CA PRO A 18 3.98 -8.72 -8.40
C PRO A 18 2.56 -8.41 -8.89
N THR A 19 2.44 -8.23 -10.20
CA THR A 19 1.14 -8.06 -10.85
C THR A 19 0.32 -9.33 -10.67
N VAL A 20 -0.87 -9.22 -10.07
CA VAL A 20 -1.76 -10.37 -9.90
C VAL A 20 -2.52 -10.62 -11.21
N GLU A 21 -2.14 -11.67 -11.93
CA GLU A 21 -2.70 -11.99 -13.26
C GLU A 21 -4.08 -12.68 -13.21
N ARG A 22 -4.50 -13.23 -12.06
CA ARG A 22 -5.85 -13.80 -11.85
C ARG A 22 -6.36 -13.55 -10.44
N GLY A 23 -7.63 -13.17 -10.34
CA GLY A 23 -8.34 -12.96 -9.08
C GLY A 23 -8.49 -11.49 -8.69
N ARG A 24 -9.01 -11.24 -7.49
CA ARG A 24 -9.16 -9.87 -6.96
C ARG A 24 -7.79 -9.38 -6.49
N ALA A 25 -7.37 -8.22 -6.97
CA ALA A 25 -6.10 -7.64 -6.53
C ALA A 25 -6.07 -7.54 -4.99
N PRO A 26 -5.03 -8.08 -4.33
CA PRO A 26 -4.91 -8.05 -2.87
C PRO A 26 -4.81 -6.62 -2.34
N LEU A 27 -4.27 -5.71 -3.15
CA LEU A 27 -4.15 -4.29 -2.86
C LEU A 27 -5.07 -3.50 -3.79
N THR A 28 -5.96 -2.71 -3.20
CA THR A 28 -6.89 -1.85 -3.92
C THR A 28 -6.71 -0.40 -3.48
N GLU A 29 -7.11 0.55 -4.33
CA GLU A 29 -7.04 1.99 -4.02
C GLU A 29 -7.68 2.35 -2.67
N LYS A 30 -8.78 1.67 -2.30
CA LYS A 30 -9.47 1.88 -1.02
C LYS A 30 -8.59 1.58 0.19
N LEU A 31 -7.70 0.59 0.09
CA LEU A 31 -6.76 0.22 1.15
C LEU A 31 -5.58 1.21 1.23
N LEU A 32 -5.18 1.77 0.09
CA LEU A 32 -4.08 2.72 -0.02
C LEU A 32 -4.47 4.15 0.40
N ARG A 33 -5.73 4.55 0.18
CA ARG A 33 -6.25 5.89 0.51
C ARG A 33 -5.99 6.32 1.96
N PRO A 34 -6.27 5.51 3.02
CA PRO A 34 -5.97 5.90 4.39
C PRO A 34 -4.46 6.01 4.68
N ILE A 35 -3.63 5.24 3.99
CA ILE A 35 -2.17 5.34 4.10
C ILE A 35 -1.70 6.67 3.51
N ALA A 36 -2.11 6.99 2.27
CA ALA A 36 -1.76 8.24 1.61
C ALA A 36 -2.29 9.49 2.36
N ALA A 37 -3.44 9.39 3.04
CA ALA A 37 -4.01 10.47 3.83
C ALA A 37 -3.26 10.72 5.17
N THR A 38 -2.35 9.84 5.57
CA THR A 38 -1.60 9.96 6.82
C THR A 38 -0.36 10.84 6.61
N PRO A 39 -0.23 12.01 7.26
CA PRO A 39 0.88 12.95 6.99
C PRO A 39 2.25 12.48 7.52
N CYS A 40 2.29 11.47 8.39
CA CYS A 40 3.52 10.97 8.97
C CYS A 40 4.00 9.70 8.25
N TRP A 41 5.12 9.78 7.55
CA TRP A 41 5.70 8.64 6.82
C TRP A 41 6.03 7.43 7.71
N LYS A 42 6.47 7.64 8.96
CA LYS A 42 6.66 6.52 9.90
C LYS A 42 5.36 5.76 10.16
N LYS A 43 4.24 6.48 10.27
CA LYS A 43 2.91 5.85 10.42
C LYS A 43 2.48 5.16 9.13
N GLN A 44 2.72 5.78 7.97
CA GLN A 44 2.44 5.15 6.67
C GLN A 44 3.15 3.80 6.53
N ARG A 45 4.45 3.73 6.84
CA ARG A 45 5.22 2.48 6.79
C ARG A 45 4.66 1.40 7.71
N ARG A 46 4.24 1.77 8.93
CA ARG A 46 3.60 0.82 9.84
C ARG A 46 2.29 0.30 9.29
N MET A 47 1.45 1.16 8.72
CA MET A 47 0.19 0.77 8.10
C MET A 47 0.42 -0.11 6.86
N TRP A 48 1.44 0.21 6.06
CA TRP A 48 1.86 -0.57 4.90
C TRP A 48 2.29 -1.99 5.27
N GLN A 49 3.13 -2.14 6.30
CA GLN A 49 3.56 -3.45 6.80
C GLN A 49 2.38 -4.28 7.33
N LEU A 50 1.43 -3.64 8.03
CA LEU A 50 0.20 -4.32 8.46
C LEU A 50 -0.65 -4.77 7.27
N LEU A 51 -0.73 -3.95 6.22
CA LEU A 51 -1.49 -4.25 5.01
C LEU A 51 -0.90 -5.43 4.24
N LEU A 52 0.43 -5.48 4.08
CA LEU A 52 1.13 -6.59 3.43
C LEU A 52 1.07 -7.88 4.28
N GLY A 53 1.22 -7.77 5.61
CA GLY A 53 1.11 -8.91 6.52
C GLY A 53 -0.28 -9.54 6.55
N ALA A 54 -1.34 -8.73 6.39
CA ALA A 54 -2.71 -9.24 6.26
C ALA A 54 -2.98 -9.91 4.91
N SER A 55 -2.23 -9.54 3.86
CA SER A 55 -2.40 -10.10 2.51
C SER A 55 -1.72 -11.46 2.32
N GLY A 56 -0.78 -11.85 3.19
CA GLY A 56 -0.10 -13.15 3.16
C GLY A 56 -0.78 -14.24 4.01
N ALA A 57 -1.86 -13.91 4.72
CA ALA A 57 -2.61 -14.82 5.57
C ALA A 57 -3.99 -15.11 4.96
N SER A 58 -4.02 -15.82 3.84
CA SER A 58 -5.22 -16.47 3.27
C SER A 58 -4.82 -17.55 2.29
#